data_AF-C9J050-F1
#
_entry.id   AF-C9J050-F1
#
_cell.length_a   1.000
_cell.length_b   1.000
_cell.length_c   1.000
_cell.angle_alpha   90.00
_cell.angle_beta   90.00
_cell.angle_gamma   90.00
#
_symmetry.space_group_name_H-M   'P 1'
#
loop_
_entity.id
_entity.type
_entity.pdbx_description
1 polymer ?
#
loop_
_entity_poly.entity_id
_entity_poly.type
_entity_poly.pdbx_seq_one_letter_code
_entity_poly.pdbx_strand_id
1 'polypeptide(L)'
;MDAQCSAKVNARKRRKEAPGPNGATEEDGVPSKVQRCAVGLRQPAPFSDEIEVDFSKPYVRVTMEEASRGTPCERPVRVYADGIFDLFHSGHARALMQAKNLFPNTYLIVGVCSDELTHNFKGFTVMNENERYDAVQHCRYVDEVVRNAPWTLTPEFLAEHRIDFVAHDDIPYSSAGSDDVYKHIKEAGMFAPTQRTEGISTSDIITRIVRDYDVYARRNLQRGYTAKELNVSFINEKKYHLQERVDKVKKKVKDVEEKSKEFVQKVEEKSIDLIQKWEEKSREFIGSFLEMF
;
A
#
# COMPACT_ATOMS: atom_id res chain seq x y z
N MET A 1 -38.56 31.87 -48.45
CA MET A 1 -38.26 32.37 -47.11
C MET A 1 -37.93 31.16 -46.27
N ASP A 2 -36.75 31.18 -45.64
CA ASP A 2 -36.32 30.38 -44.47
C ASP A 2 -36.30 28.84 -44.57
N ALA A 3 -35.38 28.11 -43.92
CA ALA A 3 -34.00 28.43 -43.56
C ALA A 3 -33.19 27.11 -43.40
N GLN A 4 -31.95 27.11 -43.88
CA GLN A 4 -30.73 26.41 -43.42
C GLN A 4 -30.82 24.96 -42.82
N CYS A 5 -30.15 23.95 -43.42
CA CYS A 5 -28.73 23.57 -43.20
C CYS A 5 -28.49 22.91 -41.81
N SER A 6 -27.76 21.81 -41.57
CA SER A 6 -26.96 20.86 -42.37
C SER A 6 -26.67 19.60 -41.48
N ALA A 7 -26.09 18.47 -41.88
CA ALA A 7 -25.53 17.97 -43.16
C ALA A 7 -25.56 16.42 -43.18
N LYS A 8 -25.16 15.80 -44.30
CA LYS A 8 -24.56 14.44 -44.36
C LYS A 8 -23.37 14.48 -45.32
N VAL A 9 -22.19 14.03 -44.90
CA VAL A 9 -21.04 13.80 -45.82
C VAL A 9 -20.37 12.46 -45.50
N ASN A 10 -20.07 11.72 -46.56
CA ASN A 10 -19.70 10.30 -46.52
C ASN A 10 -18.24 10.01 -46.16
N ALA A 11 -18.01 8.76 -45.75
CA ALA A 11 -16.70 8.19 -45.42
C ALA A 11 -15.66 8.29 -46.55
N ARG A 12 -14.41 8.62 -46.18
CA ARG A 12 -13.25 8.57 -47.09
C ARG A 12 -12.53 7.22 -47.01
N LYS A 13 -13.00 6.29 -47.85
CA LYS A 13 -12.22 5.38 -48.72
C LYS A 13 -10.75 5.10 -48.28
N ARG A 14 -10.50 3.99 -47.58
CA ARG A 14 -9.15 3.36 -47.53
C ARG A 14 -8.86 2.67 -48.87
N ARG A 15 -7.58 2.66 -49.26
CA ARG A 15 -7.08 2.20 -50.57
C ARG A 15 -7.27 0.68 -50.70
N LYS A 16 -7.68 0.22 -51.88
CA LYS A 16 -7.86 -1.21 -52.21
C LYS A 16 -6.70 -1.63 -53.10
N GLU A 17 -5.81 -2.48 -52.59
CA GLU A 17 -4.79 -3.15 -53.40
C GLU A 17 -5.34 -4.51 -53.87
N ALA A 18 -4.89 -4.95 -55.05
CA ALA A 18 -5.44 -6.10 -55.78
C ALA A 18 -4.61 -7.38 -55.52
N PRO A 19 -5.16 -8.59 -55.75
CA PRO A 19 -4.60 -9.82 -55.20
C PRO A 19 -3.45 -10.39 -56.04
N GLY A 20 -2.45 -10.95 -55.35
CA GLY A 20 -1.51 -11.92 -55.92
C GLY A 20 -2.05 -13.35 -55.79
N PRO A 21 -1.78 -14.26 -56.74
CA PRO A 21 -2.31 -15.61 -56.71
C PRO A 21 -1.41 -16.54 -55.87
N ASN A 22 -1.99 -17.24 -54.91
CA ASN A 22 -1.81 -18.69 -54.72
C ASN A 22 -2.84 -19.17 -53.68
N GLY A 23 -3.60 -20.19 -54.05
CA GLY A 23 -4.64 -20.74 -53.18
C GLY A 23 -4.08 -21.79 -52.23
N ALA A 24 -4.42 -21.66 -50.96
CA ALA A 24 -4.63 -22.77 -50.04
C ALA A 24 -5.85 -22.41 -49.18
N THR A 25 -6.89 -23.22 -49.25
CA THR A 25 -8.05 -23.09 -48.35
C THR A 25 -7.73 -23.77 -47.04
N GLU A 26 -7.38 -22.97 -46.02
CA GLU A 26 -7.52 -23.40 -44.63
C GLU A 26 -8.74 -22.70 -44.05
N GLU A 27 -9.68 -23.48 -43.51
CA GLU A 27 -10.84 -22.93 -42.82
C GLU A 27 -10.38 -22.38 -41.46
N ASP A 28 -10.21 -21.06 -41.37
CA ASP A 28 -9.95 -20.35 -40.12
C ASP A 28 -11.13 -20.54 -39.16
N GLY A 29 -11.07 -21.63 -38.38
CA GLY A 29 -11.95 -21.91 -37.27
C GLY A 29 -11.77 -20.85 -36.19
N VAL A 30 -12.55 -19.78 -36.27
CA VAL A 30 -12.63 -18.73 -35.25
C VAL A 30 -12.78 -19.39 -33.89
N PRO A 31 -11.81 -19.25 -32.95
CA PRO A 31 -11.94 -19.87 -31.64
C PRO A 31 -13.18 -19.32 -30.97
N SER A 32 -14.14 -20.21 -30.68
CA SER A 32 -15.34 -19.84 -29.94
C SER A 32 -14.90 -19.16 -28.65
N LYS A 33 -15.43 -17.94 -28.39
CA LYS A 33 -15.09 -17.20 -27.16
C LYS A 33 -15.41 -18.10 -25.98
N VAL A 34 -14.38 -18.66 -25.36
CA VAL A 34 -14.53 -19.55 -24.20
C VAL A 34 -15.28 -18.76 -23.14
N GLN A 35 -16.53 -19.13 -22.91
CA GLN A 35 -17.38 -18.47 -21.93
C GLN A 35 -16.82 -18.80 -20.55
N ARG A 36 -16.00 -17.90 -20.02
CA ARG A 36 -15.40 -18.02 -18.69
C ARG A 36 -16.51 -17.93 -17.64
N CYS A 37 -17.11 -19.06 -17.29
CA CYS A 37 -17.88 -19.22 -16.07
C CYS A 37 -16.94 -19.07 -14.87
N ALA A 38 -16.72 -17.82 -14.44
CA ALA A 38 -16.00 -17.52 -13.22
C ALA A 38 -16.90 -17.85 -12.01
N VAL A 39 -16.70 -19.02 -11.43
CA VAL A 39 -17.25 -19.35 -10.10
C VAL A 39 -16.37 -18.67 -9.06
N GLY A 40 -16.93 -17.72 -8.31
CA GLY A 40 -16.20 -16.92 -7.33
C GLY A 40 -17.09 -15.89 -6.63
N LEU A 41 -16.50 -15.17 -5.68
CA LEU A 41 -17.16 -14.09 -4.97
C LEU A 41 -17.54 -12.94 -5.92
N ARG A 42 -18.70 -12.32 -5.69
CA ARG A 42 -19.26 -11.25 -6.54
C ARG A 42 -19.58 -9.96 -5.78
N GLN A 43 -19.44 -9.97 -4.47
CA GLN A 43 -19.65 -8.83 -3.57
C GLN A 43 -18.41 -8.66 -2.69
N PRO A 44 -18.18 -7.48 -2.09
CA PRO A 44 -17.16 -7.28 -1.07
C PRO A 44 -17.47 -8.09 0.19
N ALA A 45 -16.52 -8.21 1.10
CA ALA A 45 -16.80 -8.70 2.44
C ALA A 45 -17.71 -7.68 3.19
N PRO A 46 -18.81 -8.12 3.82
CA PRO A 46 -19.66 -7.25 4.62
C PRO A 46 -18.93 -6.63 5.82
N PHE A 47 -19.42 -5.49 6.28
CA PHE A 47 -19.03 -4.96 7.59
C PHE A 47 -19.75 -5.72 8.71
N SER A 48 -19.14 -5.77 9.91
CA SER A 48 -19.67 -6.50 11.07
C SER A 48 -21.10 -6.07 11.48
N ASP A 49 -21.44 -4.78 11.30
CA ASP A 49 -22.78 -4.21 11.55
C ASP A 49 -23.82 -4.53 10.46
N GLU A 50 -23.40 -5.11 9.32
CA GLU A 50 -24.30 -5.60 8.27
C GLU A 50 -24.76 -7.05 8.52
N ILE A 51 -24.25 -7.70 9.59
CA ILE A 51 -24.45 -9.12 9.89
C ILE A 51 -25.27 -9.27 11.17
N GLU A 52 -26.40 -9.97 11.09
CA GLU A 52 -27.18 -10.34 12.27
C GLU A 52 -26.48 -11.46 13.07
N VAL A 53 -26.01 -11.13 14.27
CA VAL A 53 -25.40 -12.10 15.20
C VAL A 53 -26.46 -12.64 16.16
N ASP A 54 -26.63 -13.95 16.18
CA ASP A 54 -27.55 -14.64 17.08
C ASP A 54 -27.00 -14.71 18.51
N PHE A 55 -27.25 -13.66 19.29
CA PHE A 55 -26.83 -13.57 20.70
C PHE A 55 -27.54 -14.57 21.63
N SER A 56 -28.56 -15.32 21.18
CA SER A 56 -29.15 -16.40 21.99
C SER A 56 -28.16 -17.56 22.18
N LYS A 57 -27.19 -17.70 21.27
CA LYS A 57 -26.08 -18.66 21.40
C LYS A 57 -25.03 -18.10 22.35
N PRO A 58 -24.68 -18.83 23.44
CA PRO A 58 -23.64 -18.40 24.36
C PRO A 58 -22.28 -18.35 23.65
N TYR A 59 -21.41 -17.46 24.11
CA TYR A 59 -20.03 -17.43 23.64
C TYR A 59 -19.26 -18.63 24.18
N VAL A 60 -19.00 -19.60 23.30
CA VAL A 60 -18.22 -20.81 23.57
C VAL A 60 -17.18 -20.96 22.47
N ARG A 61 -15.90 -20.84 22.85
CA ARG A 61 -14.76 -21.07 21.94
C ARG A 61 -14.56 -22.57 21.69
N VAL A 62 -14.06 -22.92 20.51
CA VAL A 62 -13.53 -24.27 20.24
C VAL A 62 -12.07 -24.40 20.68
N THR A 63 -11.60 -25.62 20.98
CA THR A 63 -10.17 -25.86 21.23
C THR A 63 -9.36 -25.95 19.93
N MET A 64 -8.03 -25.87 20.03
CA MET A 64 -7.13 -25.99 18.87
C MET A 64 -7.27 -27.37 18.19
N GLU A 65 -7.48 -28.43 18.97
CA GLU A 65 -7.66 -29.79 18.49
C GLU A 65 -9.02 -29.98 17.80
N GLU A 66 -10.08 -29.33 18.30
CA GLU A 66 -11.41 -29.31 17.68
C GLU A 66 -11.39 -28.55 16.36
N ALA A 67 -10.83 -27.33 16.37
CA ALA A 67 -10.67 -26.50 15.18
C ALA A 67 -9.86 -27.21 14.09
N SER A 68 -8.76 -27.87 14.45
CA SER A 68 -7.88 -28.61 13.53
C SER A 68 -8.54 -29.85 12.91
N ARG A 69 -9.49 -30.49 13.60
CA ARG A 69 -10.30 -31.59 13.02
C ARG A 69 -11.33 -31.09 12.00
N GLY A 70 -11.63 -29.79 12.00
CA GLY A 70 -12.70 -29.17 11.21
C GLY A 70 -14.03 -29.17 11.97
N THR A 71 -14.67 -28.00 12.03
CA THR A 71 -15.96 -27.80 12.68
C THR A 71 -17.12 -27.93 11.68
N PRO A 72 -18.37 -28.20 12.13
CA PRO A 72 -19.54 -28.26 11.26
C PRO A 72 -19.73 -27.00 10.41
N CYS A 73 -20.29 -27.13 9.21
CA CYS A 73 -20.44 -26.02 8.26
C CYS A 73 -21.19 -24.80 8.84
N GLU A 74 -22.13 -25.03 9.76
CA GLU A 74 -22.91 -23.99 10.47
C GLU A 74 -22.17 -23.32 11.64
N ARG A 75 -21.01 -23.85 12.05
CA ARG A 75 -20.16 -23.34 13.13
C ARG A 75 -18.71 -23.28 12.63
N PRO A 76 -18.37 -22.41 11.66
CA PRO A 76 -16.97 -22.18 11.30
C PRO A 76 -16.17 -21.68 12.52
N VAL A 77 -14.86 -21.93 12.51
CA VAL A 77 -13.92 -21.34 13.47
C VAL A 77 -13.76 -19.87 13.15
N ARG A 78 -14.11 -18.98 14.08
CA ARG A 78 -14.04 -17.52 13.89
C ARG A 78 -12.65 -17.04 14.28
N VAL A 79 -11.84 -16.76 13.26
CA VAL A 79 -10.49 -16.20 13.41
C VAL A 79 -10.59 -14.70 13.21
N TYR A 80 -9.95 -13.95 14.10
CA TYR A 80 -9.81 -12.49 13.98
C TYR A 80 -8.37 -12.13 13.64
N ALA A 81 -8.16 -11.23 12.68
CA ALA A 81 -6.84 -10.67 12.37
C ALA A 81 -6.94 -9.14 12.31
N ASP A 82 -6.05 -8.44 13.00
CA ASP A 82 -6.05 -6.98 13.11
C ASP A 82 -4.86 -6.32 12.42
N GLY A 83 -5.02 -5.02 12.16
CA GLY A 83 -3.94 -4.19 11.66
C GLY A 83 -4.39 -2.83 11.15
N ILE A 84 -3.39 -2.05 10.70
CA ILE A 84 -3.63 -0.74 10.09
C ILE A 84 -4.06 -0.90 8.63
N PHE A 85 -3.44 -1.84 7.91
CA PHE A 85 -3.69 -2.11 6.49
C PHE A 85 -3.40 -0.95 5.51
N ASP A 86 -2.65 0.07 5.95
CA ASP A 86 -2.23 1.20 5.11
C ASP A 86 -1.38 0.74 3.91
N LEU A 87 -1.63 1.39 2.75
CA LEU A 87 -1.16 0.99 1.42
C LEU A 87 -1.36 -0.53 1.14
N PHE A 88 -2.60 -1.01 1.21
CA PHE A 88 -2.93 -2.45 1.28
C PHE A 88 -2.12 -3.36 0.33
N HIS A 89 -1.27 -4.13 0.99
CA HIS A 89 -0.22 -5.04 0.54
C HIS A 89 -0.50 -6.45 0.02
N SER A 90 0.35 -7.02 -0.84
CA SER A 90 0.45 -8.49 -0.94
C SER A 90 0.96 -9.13 0.37
N GLY A 91 1.76 -8.43 1.17
CA GLY A 91 2.13 -8.84 2.53
C GLY A 91 0.92 -9.00 3.46
N HIS A 92 0.04 -7.99 3.53
CA HIS A 92 -1.22 -8.07 4.27
C HIS A 92 -2.11 -9.21 3.73
N ALA A 93 -2.34 -9.25 2.41
CA ALA A 93 -3.17 -10.29 1.80
C ALA A 93 -2.65 -11.72 2.07
N ARG A 94 -1.33 -11.93 2.20
CA ARG A 94 -0.72 -13.23 2.55
C ARG A 94 -0.79 -13.56 4.04
N ALA A 95 -0.79 -12.57 4.93
CA ALA A 95 -1.07 -12.78 6.35
C ALA A 95 -2.54 -13.20 6.55
N LEU A 96 -3.47 -12.48 5.92
CA LEU A 96 -4.90 -12.82 5.92
C LEU A 96 -5.17 -14.18 5.24
N MET A 97 -4.42 -14.53 4.18
CA MET A 97 -4.46 -15.88 3.61
C MET A 97 -4.05 -16.95 4.62
N GLN A 98 -3.00 -16.74 5.41
CA GLN A 98 -2.59 -17.69 6.45
C GLN A 98 -3.68 -17.82 7.51
N ALA A 99 -4.20 -16.71 8.03
CA ALA A 99 -5.30 -16.70 8.99
C ALA A 99 -6.54 -17.48 8.50
N LYS A 100 -6.96 -17.27 7.24
CA LYS A 100 -8.08 -18.00 6.61
C LYS A 100 -7.80 -19.49 6.39
N ASN A 101 -6.54 -19.92 6.33
CA ASN A 101 -6.16 -21.32 6.12
C ASN A 101 -5.68 -22.03 7.41
N LEU A 102 -5.86 -21.41 8.60
CA LEU A 102 -5.50 -22.03 9.88
C LEU A 102 -6.26 -23.33 10.15
N PHE A 103 -7.54 -23.40 9.75
CA PHE A 103 -8.43 -24.52 10.03
C PHE A 103 -9.23 -24.92 8.77
N PRO A 104 -9.73 -26.17 8.68
CA PRO A 104 -10.47 -26.64 7.50
C PRO A 104 -11.77 -25.87 7.22
N ASN A 105 -12.36 -25.27 8.25
CA ASN A 105 -13.59 -24.48 8.17
C ASN A 105 -13.42 -23.18 8.97
N THR A 106 -12.79 -22.19 8.35
CA THR A 106 -12.49 -20.88 8.97
C THR A 106 -13.36 -19.77 8.40
N TYR A 107 -13.86 -18.93 9.30
CA TYR A 107 -14.46 -17.63 9.02
C TYR A 107 -13.50 -16.55 9.52
N LEU A 108 -13.00 -15.70 8.63
CA LEU A 108 -12.01 -14.66 8.90
C LEU A 108 -12.67 -13.28 9.03
N ILE A 109 -12.62 -12.77 10.26
CA ILE A 109 -12.94 -11.40 10.63
C ILE A 109 -11.65 -10.58 10.55
N VAL A 110 -11.69 -9.40 9.94
CA VAL A 110 -10.53 -8.49 9.91
C VAL A 110 -10.86 -7.16 10.58
N GLY A 111 -10.13 -6.85 11.65
CA GLY A 111 -10.24 -5.60 12.38
C GLY A 111 -9.30 -4.53 11.83
N VAL A 112 -9.85 -3.38 11.47
CA VAL A 112 -9.07 -2.25 10.93
C VAL A 112 -9.12 -1.08 11.91
N CYS A 113 -7.97 -0.68 12.45
CA CYS A 113 -7.88 0.44 13.39
C CYS A 113 -8.25 1.78 12.72
N SER A 114 -8.90 2.68 13.46
CA SER A 114 -9.18 4.05 13.02
C SER A 114 -7.91 4.88 12.84
N ASP A 115 -8.00 5.97 12.09
CA ASP A 115 -6.88 6.91 11.91
C ASP A 115 -6.49 7.53 13.27
N GLU A 116 -7.47 7.89 14.11
CA GLU A 116 -7.23 8.44 15.46
C GLU A 116 -6.37 7.51 16.32
N LEU A 117 -6.74 6.23 16.46
CA LEU A 117 -5.96 5.25 17.23
C LEU A 117 -4.58 5.03 16.62
N THR A 118 -4.49 4.99 15.28
CA THR A 118 -3.22 4.75 14.59
C THR A 118 -2.23 5.90 14.80
N HIS A 119 -2.70 7.15 14.66
CA HIS A 119 -1.86 8.34 14.82
C HIS A 119 -1.44 8.55 16.28
N ASN A 120 -2.27 8.14 17.24
CA ASN A 120 -1.97 8.21 18.67
C ASN A 120 -0.95 7.17 19.16
N PHE A 121 -0.98 5.93 18.62
CA PHE A 121 -0.21 4.81 19.16
C PHE A 121 0.89 4.24 18.24
N LYS A 122 1.03 4.77 17.02
CA LYS A 122 2.04 4.33 16.04
C LYS A 122 2.61 5.47 15.20
N GLY A 123 1.78 6.12 14.38
CA GLY A 123 2.27 7.00 13.30
C GLY A 123 1.17 7.36 12.30
N PHE A 124 1.51 8.17 11.31
CA PHE A 124 0.59 8.60 10.25
C PHE A 124 0.21 7.46 9.31
N THR A 125 -0.94 7.63 8.66
CA THR A 125 -1.41 6.80 7.56
C THR A 125 -1.35 7.58 6.25
N VAL A 126 -0.96 6.92 5.14
CA VAL A 126 -1.06 7.50 3.80
C VAL A 126 -2.49 7.44 3.29
N MET A 127 -3.16 6.31 3.50
CA MET A 127 -4.57 6.07 3.19
C MET A 127 -5.43 6.33 4.44
N ASN A 128 -6.53 7.07 4.30
CA ASN A 128 -7.45 7.28 5.42
C ASN A 128 -8.22 6.01 5.78
N GLU A 129 -8.83 5.97 6.95
CA GLU A 129 -9.49 4.78 7.48
C GLU A 129 -10.57 4.20 6.55
N ASN A 130 -11.33 5.02 5.85
CA ASN A 130 -12.36 4.54 4.91
C ASN A 130 -11.75 3.87 3.67
N GLU A 131 -10.62 4.40 3.17
CA GLU A 131 -9.86 3.78 2.08
C GLU A 131 -9.23 2.44 2.54
N ARG A 132 -8.80 2.36 3.80
CA ARG A 132 -8.28 1.13 4.40
C ARG A 132 -9.38 0.09 4.65
N TYR A 133 -10.57 0.52 5.06
CA TYR A 133 -11.75 -0.34 5.18
C TYR A 133 -12.12 -0.98 3.83
N ASP A 134 -12.30 -0.16 2.78
CA ASP A 134 -12.65 -0.62 1.42
C ASP A 134 -11.58 -1.57 0.84
N ALA A 135 -10.30 -1.24 1.01
CA ALA A 135 -9.20 -2.09 0.56
C ALA A 135 -9.20 -3.49 1.20
N VAL A 136 -9.59 -3.61 2.47
CA VAL A 136 -9.72 -4.89 3.19
C VAL A 136 -10.98 -5.65 2.76
N GLN A 137 -12.12 -4.97 2.53
CA GLN A 137 -13.35 -5.60 2.02
C GLN A 137 -13.15 -6.29 0.66
N HIS A 138 -12.17 -5.85 -0.13
CA HIS A 138 -11.82 -6.44 -1.42
C HIS A 138 -10.74 -7.54 -1.35
N CYS A 139 -10.27 -7.90 -0.15
CA CYS A 139 -9.32 -8.99 0.02
C CYS A 139 -10.01 -10.37 -0.10
N ARG A 140 -9.53 -11.21 -1.03
CA ARG A 140 -10.08 -12.54 -1.36
C ARG A 140 -10.37 -13.48 -0.18
N TYR A 141 -9.65 -13.32 0.94
CA TYR A 141 -9.67 -14.26 2.06
C TYR A 141 -10.61 -13.86 3.20
N VAL A 142 -11.08 -12.62 3.21
CA VAL A 142 -11.85 -11.99 4.28
C VAL A 142 -13.34 -12.31 4.13
N ASP A 143 -14.02 -12.60 5.24
CA ASP A 143 -15.47 -12.84 5.28
C ASP A 143 -16.23 -11.70 5.98
N GLU A 144 -15.59 -10.97 6.90
CA GLU A 144 -16.18 -9.88 7.70
C GLU A 144 -15.13 -8.80 7.99
N VAL A 145 -15.52 -7.52 7.94
CA VAL A 145 -14.65 -6.39 8.31
C VAL A 145 -15.21 -5.65 9.55
N VAL A 146 -14.40 -5.56 10.60
CA VAL A 146 -14.69 -4.75 11.80
C VAL A 146 -13.97 -3.40 11.64
N ARG A 147 -14.77 -2.32 11.55
CA ARG A 147 -14.29 -0.94 11.49
C ARG A 147 -13.98 -0.42 12.90
N ASN A 148 -13.12 0.59 13.00
CA ASN A 148 -12.69 1.18 14.27
C ASN A 148 -12.25 0.12 15.32
N ALA A 149 -11.44 -0.84 14.88
CA ALA A 149 -10.96 -1.92 15.75
C ALA A 149 -10.14 -1.38 16.94
N PRO A 150 -10.26 -2.00 18.14
CA PRO A 150 -9.56 -1.55 19.33
C PRO A 150 -8.06 -1.84 19.25
N TRP A 151 -7.24 -0.98 19.86
CA TRP A 151 -5.77 -1.14 19.88
C TRP A 151 -5.29 -2.33 20.74
N THR A 152 -6.04 -2.63 21.80
CA THR A 152 -5.84 -3.81 22.65
C THR A 152 -7.18 -4.52 22.74
N LEU A 153 -7.21 -5.80 22.40
CA LEU A 153 -8.43 -6.63 22.48
C LEU A 153 -8.91 -6.73 23.93
N THR A 154 -10.23 -6.73 24.13
CA THR A 154 -10.85 -6.91 25.45
C THR A 154 -11.71 -8.17 25.48
N PRO A 155 -11.97 -8.77 26.66
CA PRO A 155 -12.87 -9.93 26.78
C PRO A 155 -14.26 -9.68 26.19
N GLU A 156 -14.76 -8.45 26.30
CA GLU A 156 -16.06 -8.02 25.77
C GLU A 156 -16.05 -8.05 24.24
N PHE A 157 -15.03 -7.47 23.60
CA PHE A 157 -14.86 -7.48 22.14
C PHE A 157 -14.72 -8.92 21.59
N LEU A 158 -13.93 -9.75 22.26
CA LEU A 158 -13.78 -11.18 21.92
C LEU A 158 -15.12 -11.92 22.00
N ALA A 159 -15.94 -11.62 23.01
CA ALA A 159 -17.26 -12.20 23.18
C ALA A 159 -18.28 -11.67 22.16
N GLU A 160 -18.29 -10.37 21.90
CA GLU A 160 -19.18 -9.69 20.94
C GLU A 160 -19.04 -10.30 19.54
N HIS A 161 -17.82 -10.32 18.99
CA HIS A 161 -17.53 -10.89 17.69
C HIS A 161 -17.40 -12.43 17.69
N ARG A 162 -17.59 -13.08 18.84
CA ARG A 162 -17.54 -14.55 19.04
C ARG A 162 -16.23 -15.17 18.54
N ILE A 163 -15.09 -14.58 18.90
CA ILE A 163 -13.75 -14.92 18.38
C ILE A 163 -13.21 -16.21 19.04
N ASP A 164 -12.83 -17.20 18.23
CA ASP A 164 -12.16 -18.42 18.72
C ASP A 164 -10.65 -18.22 18.89
N PHE A 165 -10.01 -17.59 17.88
CA PHE A 165 -8.57 -17.36 17.80
C PHE A 165 -8.24 -16.00 17.17
N VAL A 166 -7.05 -15.47 17.49
CA VAL A 166 -6.50 -14.22 16.97
C VAL A 166 -5.24 -14.52 16.17
N ALA A 167 -5.11 -13.98 14.96
CA ALA A 167 -4.04 -14.25 14.03
C ALA A 167 -3.26 -12.98 13.67
N HIS A 168 -2.03 -12.86 14.17
CA HIS A 168 -1.07 -11.81 13.86
C HIS A 168 0.33 -12.45 13.70
N ASP A 169 1.37 -11.71 13.31
CA ASP A 169 2.75 -12.21 13.43
C ASP A 169 3.22 -12.25 14.90
N ASP A 170 4.14 -13.17 15.21
CA ASP A 170 4.52 -13.50 16.59
C ASP A 170 5.48 -12.49 17.25
N ILE A 171 5.89 -11.44 16.54
CA ILE A 171 6.76 -10.40 17.10
C ILE A 171 5.99 -9.67 18.22
N PRO A 172 6.56 -9.51 19.42
CA PRO A 172 5.94 -8.72 20.49
C PRO A 172 5.58 -7.32 20.00
N TYR A 173 4.29 -6.96 20.06
CA TYR A 173 3.82 -5.67 19.56
C TYR A 173 3.79 -4.66 20.72
N SER A 174 4.92 -3.99 20.92
CA SER A 174 5.11 -3.00 21.99
C SER A 174 4.49 -1.66 21.63
N SER A 175 3.42 -1.29 22.34
CA SER A 175 2.70 -0.02 22.17
C SER A 175 1.79 0.24 23.38
N ALA A 176 1.28 1.47 23.51
CA ALA A 176 0.36 1.89 24.57
C ALA A 176 0.82 1.60 26.01
N GLY A 177 2.13 1.51 26.25
CA GLY A 177 2.70 1.14 27.56
C GLY A 177 2.73 -0.35 27.87
N SER A 178 2.42 -1.22 26.90
CA SER A 178 2.61 -2.68 26.97
C SER A 178 3.85 -3.11 26.17
N ASP A 179 4.56 -4.14 26.65
CA ASP A 179 5.64 -4.81 25.91
C ASP A 179 5.09 -5.68 24.76
N ASP A 180 3.86 -6.19 24.89
CA ASP A 180 3.13 -6.93 23.86
C ASP A 180 1.62 -6.81 24.11
N VAL A 181 0.88 -6.13 23.24
CA VAL A 181 -0.60 -6.01 23.38
C VAL A 181 -1.30 -7.38 23.26
N TYR A 182 -0.70 -8.34 22.54
CA TYR A 182 -1.23 -9.70 22.39
C TYR A 182 -0.87 -10.65 23.53
N LYS A 183 -0.11 -10.20 24.54
CA LYS A 183 0.35 -11.07 25.64
C LYS A 183 -0.77 -11.88 26.28
N HIS A 184 -1.87 -11.23 26.63
CA HIS A 184 -3.02 -11.88 27.27
C HIS A 184 -3.75 -12.89 26.34
N ILE A 185 -3.72 -12.65 25.03
CA ILE A 185 -4.24 -13.55 23.99
C ILE A 185 -3.34 -14.79 23.84
N LYS A 186 -2.02 -14.61 23.89
CA LYS A 186 -1.01 -15.68 23.90
C LYS A 186 -1.17 -16.54 25.16
N GLU A 187 -1.28 -15.91 26.34
CA GLU A 187 -1.51 -16.58 27.63
C GLU A 187 -2.85 -17.36 27.68
N ALA A 188 -3.90 -16.87 27.02
CA ALA A 188 -5.20 -17.54 26.91
C ALA A 188 -5.24 -18.72 25.89
N GLY A 189 -4.12 -19.03 25.23
CA GLY A 189 -4.06 -20.05 24.17
C GLY A 189 -4.92 -19.70 22.94
N MET A 190 -5.16 -18.40 22.71
CA MET A 190 -5.97 -17.88 21.60
C MET A 190 -5.14 -17.41 20.41
N PHE A 191 -3.83 -17.25 20.57
CA PHE A 191 -2.97 -16.68 19.53
C PHE A 191 -2.52 -17.72 18.50
N ALA A 192 -2.72 -17.43 17.22
CA ALA A 192 -2.34 -18.26 16.09
C ALA A 192 -1.32 -17.51 15.20
N PRO A 193 -0.02 -17.76 15.35
CA PRO A 193 1.01 -16.94 14.72
C PRO A 193 1.04 -17.10 13.19
N THR A 194 1.17 -15.98 12.48
CA THR A 194 1.35 -15.91 11.03
C THR A 194 2.76 -15.43 10.66
N GLN A 195 3.17 -15.65 9.42
CA GLN A 195 4.48 -15.27 8.91
C GLN A 195 4.39 -14.02 8.03
N ARG A 196 5.27 -13.06 8.30
CA ARG A 196 5.42 -11.83 7.49
C ARG A 196 5.96 -12.19 6.10
N THR A 197 5.59 -11.41 5.09
CA THR A 197 6.17 -11.55 3.74
C THR A 197 7.40 -10.65 3.61
N GLU A 198 8.57 -11.24 3.36
CA GLU A 198 9.81 -10.50 3.12
C GLU A 198 9.74 -9.66 1.83
N GLY A 199 10.49 -8.55 1.80
CA GLY A 199 10.62 -7.68 0.61
C GLY A 199 9.39 -6.82 0.28
N ILE A 200 8.40 -6.72 1.18
CA ILE A 200 7.28 -5.78 1.05
C ILE A 200 6.76 -5.29 2.42
N SER A 201 6.59 -3.97 2.55
CA SER A 201 5.89 -3.31 3.65
C SER A 201 5.40 -1.92 3.22
N THR A 202 4.47 -1.32 3.96
CA THR A 202 4.02 0.08 3.79
C THR A 202 5.23 1.01 3.76
N SER A 203 6.14 0.89 4.73
CA SER A 203 7.35 1.71 4.85
C SER A 203 8.29 1.53 3.65
N ASP A 204 8.43 0.32 3.09
CA ASP A 204 9.25 0.07 1.88
C ASP A 204 8.59 0.66 0.62
N ILE A 205 7.26 0.57 0.48
CA ILE A 205 6.52 1.24 -0.62
C ILE A 205 6.74 2.77 -0.54
N ILE A 206 6.59 3.37 0.64
CA ILE A 206 6.87 4.79 0.88
C ILE A 206 8.34 5.10 0.55
N THR A 207 9.28 4.28 1.03
CA THR A 207 10.73 4.44 0.78
C THR A 207 11.05 4.52 -0.71
N ARG A 208 10.46 3.63 -1.53
CA ARG A 208 10.65 3.63 -2.98
C ARG A 208 10.15 4.93 -3.61
N ILE A 209 8.92 5.34 -3.28
CA ILE A 209 8.30 6.57 -3.79
C ILE A 209 9.13 7.81 -3.41
N VAL A 210 9.53 7.94 -2.15
CA VAL A 210 10.28 9.11 -1.66
C VAL A 210 11.70 9.16 -2.25
N ARG A 211 12.39 8.03 -2.39
CA ARG A 211 13.72 7.96 -3.04
C ARG A 211 13.65 8.42 -4.50
N ASP A 212 12.69 7.90 -5.27
CA ASP A 212 12.53 8.28 -6.67
C ASP A 212 12.10 9.75 -6.82
N TYR A 213 11.30 10.26 -5.88
CA TYR A 213 10.91 11.67 -5.84
C TYR A 213 12.07 12.62 -5.51
N ASP A 214 12.95 12.29 -4.55
CA ASP A 214 14.15 13.11 -4.26
C ASP A 214 15.08 13.18 -5.48
N VAL A 215 15.32 12.06 -6.14
CA VAL A 215 16.12 12.00 -7.38
C VAL A 215 15.47 12.80 -8.51
N TYR A 216 14.14 12.69 -8.67
CA TYR A 216 13.37 13.47 -9.64
C TYR A 216 13.46 14.98 -9.37
N ALA A 217 13.22 15.41 -8.12
CA ALA A 217 13.26 16.81 -7.71
C ALA A 217 14.66 17.38 -7.97
N ARG A 218 15.71 16.71 -7.47
CA ARG A 218 17.11 17.09 -7.64
C ARG A 218 17.48 17.31 -9.10
N ARG A 219 17.12 16.37 -9.98
CA ARG A 219 17.40 16.43 -11.43
C ARG A 219 16.70 17.60 -12.12
N ASN A 220 15.47 17.94 -11.73
CA ASN A 220 14.75 19.05 -12.34
C ASN A 220 15.18 20.42 -11.80
N LEU A 221 15.52 20.52 -10.51
CA LEU A 221 16.14 21.72 -9.92
C LEU A 221 17.47 22.05 -10.61
N GLN A 222 18.30 21.04 -10.94
CA GLN A 222 19.51 21.22 -11.75
C GLN A 222 19.24 21.68 -13.20
N ARG A 223 18.04 21.44 -13.73
CA ARG A 223 17.61 21.88 -15.07
C ARG A 223 16.98 23.29 -15.08
N GLY A 224 16.89 23.94 -13.91
CA GLY A 224 16.37 25.29 -13.77
C GLY A 224 14.87 25.40 -13.45
N TYR A 225 14.18 24.28 -13.19
CA TYR A 225 12.82 24.33 -12.64
C TYR A 225 12.87 24.84 -11.20
N THR A 226 11.87 25.61 -10.78
CA THR A 226 11.74 26.12 -9.42
C THR A 226 11.12 25.08 -8.47
N ALA A 227 11.40 25.19 -7.17
CA ALA A 227 10.79 24.33 -6.16
C ALA A 227 9.25 24.42 -6.15
N LYS A 228 8.70 25.59 -6.50
CA LYS A 228 7.25 25.83 -6.61
C LYS A 228 6.62 25.07 -7.78
N GLU A 229 7.28 25.01 -8.94
CA GLU A 229 6.81 24.24 -10.10
C GLU A 229 6.88 22.72 -9.87
N LEU A 230 7.82 22.27 -9.04
CA LEU A 230 7.98 20.87 -8.67
C LEU A 230 7.13 20.46 -7.45
N ASN A 231 6.34 21.38 -6.90
CA ASN A 231 5.57 21.22 -5.66
C ASN A 231 6.41 20.73 -4.45
N VAL A 232 7.69 21.09 -4.43
CA VAL A 232 8.64 20.73 -3.37
C VAL A 232 8.60 21.80 -2.28
N SER A 233 7.64 21.68 -1.37
CA SER A 233 7.48 22.58 -0.24
C SER A 233 8.62 22.52 0.79
N PHE A 234 9.39 21.43 0.82
CA PHE A 234 10.25 21.09 1.96
C PHE A 234 11.75 21.41 1.80
N ILE A 235 12.26 21.71 0.59
CA ILE A 235 13.68 22.02 0.43
C ILE A 235 13.95 23.47 0.84
N ASN A 236 14.32 23.61 2.12
CA ASN A 236 14.83 24.80 2.80
C ASN A 236 15.40 25.88 1.85
N GLU A 237 14.56 26.88 1.55
CA GLU A 237 14.80 27.99 0.61
C GLU A 237 16.15 28.70 0.83
N LYS A 238 16.58 28.78 2.10
CA LYS A 238 17.87 29.34 2.54
C LYS A 238 19.09 28.63 1.97
N LYS A 239 18.99 27.35 1.56
CA LYS A 239 20.09 26.57 0.98
C LYS A 239 20.31 26.91 -0.51
N TYR A 240 19.25 27.26 -1.24
CA TYR A 240 19.31 27.70 -2.64
C TYR A 240 19.97 29.07 -2.80
N HIS A 241 19.69 30.01 -1.90
CA HIS A 241 20.30 31.33 -1.94
C HIS A 241 21.83 31.31 -1.75
N LEU A 242 22.36 30.27 -1.09
CA LEU A 242 23.80 30.01 -1.01
C LEU A 242 24.35 29.49 -2.34
N GLN A 243 23.63 28.58 -3.01
CA GLN A 243 24.00 28.02 -4.31
C GLN A 243 24.03 29.11 -5.41
N GLU A 244 23.03 29.99 -5.46
CA GLU A 244 23.02 31.16 -6.36
C GLU A 244 24.25 32.07 -6.18
N ARG A 245 24.71 32.26 -4.95
CA ARG A 245 25.92 33.05 -4.67
C ARG A 245 27.17 32.33 -5.18
N VAL A 246 27.24 31.01 -5.04
CA VAL A 246 28.31 30.18 -5.61
C VAL A 246 28.29 30.25 -7.13
N ASP A 247 27.14 30.18 -7.80
CA ASP A 247 27.07 30.25 -9.27
C ASP A 247 27.35 31.65 -9.83
N LYS A 248 26.95 32.72 -9.12
CA LYS A 248 27.37 34.11 -9.45
C LYS A 248 28.88 34.30 -9.30
N VAL A 249 29.52 33.62 -8.34
CA VAL A 249 30.99 33.57 -8.22
C VAL A 249 31.60 32.73 -9.35
N LYS A 250 31.05 31.54 -9.65
CA LYS A 250 31.50 30.65 -10.72
C LYS A 250 31.49 31.33 -12.08
N LYS A 251 30.46 32.13 -12.39
CA LYS A 251 30.37 32.91 -13.64
C LYS A 251 31.44 34.02 -13.71
N LYS A 252 31.68 34.74 -12.60
CA LYS A 252 32.76 35.74 -12.51
C LYS A 252 34.17 35.15 -12.59
N VAL A 253 34.36 33.92 -12.11
CA VAL A 253 35.64 33.20 -12.24
C VAL A 253 35.87 32.73 -13.68
N LYS A 254 34.79 32.40 -14.40
CA LYS A 254 34.88 31.96 -15.80
C LYS A 254 35.43 33.05 -16.74
N ASP A 255 35.17 34.32 -16.42
CA ASP A 255 35.78 35.47 -17.13
C ASP A 255 37.29 35.65 -16.82
N VAL A 256 37.86 34.89 -15.87
CA VAL A 256 39.28 34.89 -15.49
C VAL A 256 40.00 33.60 -15.98
N GLU A 257 39.29 32.77 -16.75
CA GLU A 257 39.64 31.37 -17.06
C GLU A 257 40.69 31.22 -18.20
N GLU A 258 41.87 31.82 -18.01
CA GLU A 258 43.09 31.36 -18.70
C GLU A 258 44.18 30.87 -17.71
N LYS A 259 44.03 31.12 -16.41
CA LYS A 259 45.13 30.95 -15.43
C LYS A 259 44.91 29.99 -14.26
N SER A 260 43.79 29.27 -14.13
CA SER A 260 43.60 28.38 -12.96
C SER A 260 42.76 27.12 -13.22
N LYS A 261 43.36 26.16 -13.94
CA LYS A 261 42.87 24.77 -14.00
C LYS A 261 42.67 24.17 -12.60
N GLU A 262 43.57 24.46 -11.65
CA GLU A 262 43.43 24.07 -10.24
C GLU A 262 42.14 24.58 -9.60
N PHE A 263 41.66 25.78 -9.94
CA PHE A 263 40.44 26.33 -9.35
C PHE A 263 39.19 25.65 -9.91
N VAL A 264 39.16 25.36 -11.23
CA VAL A 264 38.09 24.57 -11.86
C VAL A 264 37.99 23.21 -11.19
N GLN A 265 39.12 22.52 -11.04
CA GLN A 265 39.21 21.21 -10.39
C GLN A 265 38.74 21.28 -8.92
N LYS A 266 39.15 22.30 -8.16
CA LYS A 266 38.65 22.55 -6.79
C LYS A 266 37.16 22.84 -6.70
N VAL A 267 36.56 23.42 -7.74
CA VAL A 267 35.11 23.68 -7.82
C VAL A 267 34.35 22.40 -8.19
N GLU A 268 34.90 21.56 -9.06
CA GLU A 268 34.35 20.24 -9.38
C GLU A 268 34.41 19.32 -8.15
N GLU A 269 35.56 19.20 -7.49
CA GLU A 269 35.72 18.47 -6.22
C GLU A 269 34.74 18.96 -5.14
N LYS A 270 34.62 20.29 -4.94
CA LYS A 270 33.63 20.85 -4.01
C LYS A 270 32.19 20.58 -4.43
N SER A 271 31.90 20.48 -5.72
CA SER A 271 30.55 20.15 -6.19
C SER A 271 30.22 18.67 -5.95
N ILE A 272 31.19 17.77 -6.09
CA ILE A 272 31.06 16.34 -5.78
C ILE A 272 30.90 16.15 -4.27
N ASP A 273 31.70 16.82 -3.45
CA ASP A 273 31.59 16.85 -1.98
C ASP A 273 30.22 17.39 -1.52
N LEU A 274 29.71 18.45 -2.16
CA LEU A 274 28.36 18.98 -1.92
C LEU A 274 27.26 17.99 -2.29
N ILE A 275 27.43 17.21 -3.37
CA ILE A 275 26.49 16.15 -3.77
C ILE A 275 26.52 15.00 -2.76
N GLN A 276 27.69 14.49 -2.39
CA GLN A 276 27.82 13.39 -1.42
C GLN A 276 27.23 13.76 -0.05
N LYS A 277 27.56 14.94 0.49
CA LYS A 277 26.96 15.47 1.73
C LYS A 277 25.46 15.78 1.64
N TRP A 278 24.91 15.87 0.42
CA TRP A 278 23.47 15.95 0.19
C TRP A 278 22.82 14.58 0.11
N GLU A 279 23.48 13.58 -0.47
CA GLU A 279 22.99 12.21 -0.50
C GLU A 279 22.96 11.57 0.88
N GLU A 280 23.95 11.86 1.72
CA GLU A 280 23.93 11.52 3.15
C GLU A 280 22.71 12.15 3.84
N LYS A 281 22.50 13.46 3.67
CA LYS A 281 21.35 14.16 4.25
C LYS A 281 19.99 13.75 3.67
N SER A 282 19.95 13.29 2.41
CA SER A 282 18.75 12.72 1.81
C SER A 282 18.43 11.36 2.43
N ARG A 283 19.44 10.51 2.67
CA ARG A 283 19.26 9.25 3.40
C ARG A 283 18.78 9.48 4.84
N GLU A 284 19.38 10.43 5.56
CA GLU A 284 18.93 10.85 6.90
C GLU A 284 17.48 11.35 6.87
N PHE A 285 17.15 12.26 5.95
CA PHE A 285 15.80 12.80 5.80
C PHE A 285 14.75 11.73 5.49
N ILE A 286 15.05 10.78 4.62
CA ILE A 286 14.16 9.66 4.30
C ILE A 286 13.96 8.78 5.54
N GLY A 287 15.02 8.52 6.33
CA GLY A 287 14.91 7.81 7.61
C GLY A 287 13.93 8.52 8.56
N SER A 288 14.16 9.78 8.87
CA SER A 288 13.30 10.56 9.77
C SER A 288 11.88 10.78 9.23
N PHE A 289 11.68 10.77 7.91
CA PHE A 289 10.33 10.81 7.32
C PHE A 289 9.59 9.47 7.51
N LEU A 290 10.29 8.34 7.42
CA LEU A 290 9.70 7.02 7.64
C LEU A 290 9.39 6.73 9.11
N GLU A 291 10.12 7.33 10.04
CA GLU A 291 9.82 7.31 11.49
C GLU A 291 8.47 7.97 11.83
N MET A 292 7.85 8.67 10.87
CA MET A 292 6.53 9.29 11.05
C MET A 292 5.35 8.33 10.75
N PHE A 293 5.56 7.09 10.28
CA PHE A 293 4.53 6.14 9.80
C PHE A 293 4.57 4.76 10.51
#